data_AF-A0A812E0M3-F1
#
_entry.id   AF-A0A812E0M3-F1
#
_cell.length_a   1.000
_cell.length_b   1.000
_cell.length_c   1.000
_cell.angle_alpha   90.00
_cell.angle_beta   90.00
_cell.angle_gamma   90.00
#
_symmetry.space_group_name_H-M   'P 1'
#
loop_
_entity.id
_entity.type
_entity.pdbx_description
1 polymer ?
#
loop_
_entity_poly.entity_id
_entity_poly.type
_entity_poly.pdbx_seq_one_letter_code
_entity_poly.pdbx_strand_id
1 'polypeptide(L)'
;MDKYSIPVSLSADEKKVSQIFSDIEKSRLSCPQVCSSLIAGKEANFIQCPKADDENNPTALTSSTQNCSQFLKYRGYILRSMTKEEEQFPVAFSILVYCCPHQVEALLRAIYRPQNYYCIHIDSKSSGTFKKCMRSLADCLPNVFIATKMEKVKWGNFGVVAAELSCPLSSINAVPFLSRYKIWSDDVNGICGGYYRRGVCVFGPDDLPRLVNRFELFANKFTGNNPDNVITRRCLDEWLFNRTRNEYLRRYTFDLRPYHSLPQVYP
;
A
#
# COMPACT_ATOMS: atom_id res chain seq x y z
N MET A 1 -33.70 21.74 -12.10
CA MET A 1 -32.72 22.78 -12.46
C MET A 1 -32.16 23.35 -11.18
N ASP A 2 -31.18 22.69 -10.59
CA ASP A 2 -30.62 23.07 -9.29
C ASP A 2 -29.61 24.21 -9.46
N LYS A 3 -30.13 25.44 -9.36
CA LYS A 3 -29.33 26.64 -9.15
C LYS A 3 -29.11 26.80 -7.65
N TYR A 4 -28.08 26.21 -7.06
CA TYR A 4 -27.39 26.69 -5.84
C TYR A 4 -26.16 25.80 -5.56
N SER A 5 -25.19 25.80 -6.46
CA SER A 5 -23.82 25.38 -6.12
C SER A 5 -23.08 26.61 -5.59
N ILE A 6 -23.18 26.86 -4.29
CA ILE A 6 -22.32 27.85 -3.62
C ILE A 6 -20.89 27.31 -3.70
N PRO A 7 -19.91 28.04 -4.26
CA PRO A 7 -18.53 27.60 -4.22
C PRO A 7 -18.07 27.64 -2.75
N VAL A 8 -18.00 26.48 -2.11
CA VAL A 8 -17.43 26.34 -0.76
C VAL A 8 -15.98 26.80 -0.85
N SER A 9 -15.68 27.95 -0.24
CA SER A 9 -14.32 28.47 -0.16
C SER A 9 -13.50 27.55 0.75
N LEU A 10 -12.45 26.94 0.19
CA LEU A 10 -11.54 26.10 0.96
C LEU A 10 -10.91 26.91 2.10
N SER A 11 -10.90 26.35 3.30
CA SER A 11 -10.14 26.84 4.45
C SER A 11 -8.63 26.91 4.13
N ALA A 12 -7.87 27.67 4.92
CA ALA A 12 -6.42 27.77 4.73
C ALA A 12 -5.72 26.40 4.80
N ASP A 13 -6.21 25.51 5.67
CA ASP A 13 -5.73 24.14 5.79
C ASP A 13 -6.06 23.31 4.54
N GLU A 14 -7.32 23.37 4.06
CA GLU A 14 -7.72 22.66 2.83
C GLU A 14 -6.96 23.16 1.59
N LYS A 15 -6.64 24.46 1.51
CA LYS A 15 -5.78 25.01 0.44
C LYS A 15 -4.38 24.42 0.50
N LYS A 16 -3.80 24.29 1.69
CA LYS A 16 -2.47 23.70 1.90
C LYS A 16 -2.47 22.21 1.56
N VAL A 17 -3.49 21.47 1.99
CA VAL A 17 -3.70 20.06 1.61
C VAL A 17 -3.82 19.94 0.09
N SER A 18 -4.68 20.75 -0.53
CA SER A 18 -4.89 20.73 -1.98
C SER A 18 -3.58 20.94 -2.73
N GLN A 19 -2.76 21.91 -2.30
CA GLN A 19 -1.46 22.17 -2.91
C GLN A 19 -0.51 20.97 -2.81
N ILE A 20 -0.42 20.32 -1.64
CA ILE A 20 0.41 19.13 -1.43
C ILE A 20 0.00 18.02 -2.40
N PHE A 21 -1.29 17.72 -2.49
CA PHE A 21 -1.78 16.66 -3.38
C PHE A 21 -1.61 17.01 -4.85
N SER A 22 -1.81 18.27 -5.24
CA SER A 22 -1.55 18.73 -6.61
C SER A 22 -0.07 18.63 -6.98
N ASP A 23 0.85 18.87 -6.05
CA ASP A 23 2.28 18.73 -6.30
C ASP A 23 2.71 17.26 -6.42
N ILE A 24 2.12 16.37 -5.62
CA ILE A 24 2.33 14.92 -5.74
C ILE A 24 1.76 14.38 -7.08
N GLU A 25 0.58 14.84 -7.47
CA GLU A 25 -0.09 14.39 -8.70
C GLU A 25 0.72 14.71 -9.97
N LYS A 26 1.45 15.84 -9.96
CA LYS A 26 2.35 16.22 -11.06
C LYS A 26 3.57 15.31 -11.22
N SER A 27 4.04 14.66 -10.15
CA SER A 27 5.25 13.83 -10.18
C SER A 27 4.96 12.33 -10.27
N ARG A 28 3.73 11.92 -9.99
CA ARG A 28 3.33 10.51 -9.91
C ARG A 28 3.14 9.89 -11.29
N LEU A 29 3.75 8.72 -11.53
CA LEU A 29 3.45 7.88 -12.70
C LEU A 29 2.08 7.19 -12.56
N SER A 30 1.00 7.92 -12.81
CA SER A 30 -0.38 7.44 -12.72
C SER A 30 -0.88 6.86 -14.05
N CYS A 31 -2.03 6.18 -14.02
CA CYS A 31 -2.74 5.73 -15.22
C CYS A 31 -4.26 5.94 -15.06
N PRO A 32 -4.71 7.20 -14.92
CA PRO A 32 -5.99 7.48 -14.28
C PRO A 32 -7.21 7.06 -15.06
N GLN A 33 -7.17 7.18 -16.39
CA GLN A 33 -8.27 6.75 -17.26
C GLN A 33 -8.43 5.23 -17.24
N VAL A 34 -7.32 4.50 -17.37
CA VAL A 34 -7.32 3.03 -17.30
C VAL A 34 -7.80 2.56 -15.93
N CYS A 35 -7.25 3.12 -14.86
CA CYS A 35 -7.62 2.73 -13.50
C CYS A 35 -9.08 3.04 -13.19
N SER A 36 -9.61 4.18 -13.63
CA SER A 36 -11.03 4.51 -13.48
C SER A 36 -11.95 3.52 -14.20
N SER A 37 -11.58 3.12 -15.43
CA SER A 37 -12.34 2.12 -16.20
C SER A 37 -12.31 0.74 -15.54
N LEU A 38 -11.13 0.26 -15.15
CA LEU A 38 -10.98 -1.06 -14.53
C LEU A 38 -11.68 -1.15 -13.17
N ILE A 39 -11.59 -0.10 -12.35
CA ILE A 39 -12.31 -0.04 -11.07
C ILE A 39 -13.82 -0.04 -11.27
N ALA A 40 -14.31 0.57 -12.35
CA ALA A 40 -15.72 0.53 -12.73
C ALA A 40 -16.15 -0.82 -13.37
N GLY A 41 -15.26 -1.81 -13.45
CA GLY A 41 -15.53 -3.12 -14.05
C GLY A 41 -15.61 -3.09 -15.57
N LYS A 42 -14.99 -2.10 -16.22
CA LYS A 42 -14.94 -1.95 -17.67
C LYS A 42 -13.56 -2.37 -18.21
N GLU A 43 -13.53 -2.89 -19.42
CA GLU A 43 -12.28 -3.15 -20.13
C GLU A 43 -11.49 -1.87 -20.38
N ALA A 44 -10.17 -1.97 -20.39
CA ALA A 44 -9.27 -0.85 -20.63
C ALA A 44 -7.98 -1.31 -21.32
N ASN A 45 -7.41 -0.44 -22.18
CA ASN A 45 -6.17 -0.72 -22.88
C ASN A 45 -4.96 -0.19 -22.10
N PHE A 46 -4.04 -1.08 -21.71
CA PHE A 46 -2.88 -0.76 -20.87
C PHE A 46 -1.78 0.03 -21.58
N ILE A 47 -1.81 0.16 -22.91
CA ILE A 47 -0.83 0.93 -23.70
C ILE A 47 -0.73 2.39 -23.24
N GLN A 48 -1.81 2.93 -22.65
CA GLN A 48 -1.86 4.30 -22.15
C GLN A 48 -1.12 4.51 -20.81
N CYS A 49 -0.70 3.42 -20.14
CA CYS A 49 0.02 3.53 -18.88
C CYS A 49 1.53 3.67 -19.10
N PRO A 50 2.23 4.52 -18.31
CA PRO A 50 3.68 4.54 -18.27
C PRO A 50 4.24 3.13 -18.04
N LYS A 51 5.34 2.76 -18.72
CA LYS A 51 5.99 1.46 -18.46
C LYS A 51 6.43 1.40 -16.99
N ALA A 52 6.13 0.30 -16.33
CA ALA A 52 6.61 0.07 -14.97
C ALA A 52 8.13 -0.21 -14.99
N ASP A 53 8.81 0.20 -13.91
CA ASP A 53 10.17 -0.25 -13.64
C ASP A 53 10.21 -1.79 -13.56
N ASP A 54 11.36 -2.40 -13.85
CA ASP A 54 11.55 -3.83 -13.57
C ASP A 54 11.45 -4.05 -12.05
N GLU A 55 10.34 -4.67 -11.62
CA GLU A 55 10.01 -4.88 -10.22
C GLU A 55 11.10 -5.62 -9.43
N ASN A 56 11.94 -6.39 -10.12
CA ASN A 56 13.02 -7.18 -9.54
C ASN A 56 14.38 -6.48 -9.56
N ASN A 57 14.51 -5.33 -10.24
CA ASN A 57 15.79 -4.62 -10.36
C ASN A 57 16.01 -3.62 -9.21
N PRO A 58 16.93 -3.89 -8.26
CA PRO A 58 17.18 -2.99 -7.14
C PRO A 58 17.97 -1.73 -7.51
N THR A 59 18.62 -1.70 -8.68
CA THR A 59 19.59 -0.66 -9.03
C THR A 59 18.91 0.69 -9.26
N ALA A 60 17.80 0.70 -10.00
CA ALA A 60 17.06 1.94 -10.29
C ALA A 60 16.56 2.61 -9.00
N LEU A 61 16.03 1.80 -8.07
CA LEU A 61 15.58 2.30 -6.78
C LEU A 61 16.75 2.82 -5.94
N THR A 62 17.86 2.08 -5.87
CA THR A 62 19.07 2.47 -5.12
C THR A 62 19.68 3.78 -5.64
N SER A 63 19.70 3.98 -6.96
CA SER A 63 20.18 5.25 -7.54
C SER A 63 19.24 6.40 -7.20
N SER A 64 17.93 6.15 -7.20
CA SER A 64 16.93 7.18 -6.88
C SER A 64 17.03 7.63 -5.42
N THR A 65 17.33 6.72 -4.48
CA THR A 65 17.44 7.01 -3.05
C THR A 65 18.73 7.71 -2.62
N GLN A 66 19.66 8.00 -3.55
CA GLN A 66 20.86 8.80 -3.25
C GLN A 66 20.52 10.24 -2.85
N ASN A 67 19.43 10.79 -3.38
CA ASN A 67 18.89 12.09 -2.98
C ASN A 67 17.50 11.90 -2.38
N CYS A 68 17.45 11.66 -1.07
CA CYS A 68 16.20 11.36 -0.36
C CYS A 68 15.15 12.47 -0.52
N SER A 69 15.54 13.75 -0.42
CA SER A 69 14.61 14.87 -0.57
C SER A 69 13.92 14.88 -1.94
N GLN A 70 14.69 14.66 -3.01
CA GLN A 70 14.15 14.57 -4.35
C GLN A 70 13.34 13.29 -4.56
N PHE A 71 13.83 12.16 -4.06
CA PHE A 71 13.17 10.86 -4.13
C PHE A 71 11.77 10.89 -3.51
N LEU A 72 11.67 11.33 -2.26
CA LEU A 72 10.42 11.38 -1.52
C LEU A 72 9.40 12.32 -2.18
N LYS A 73 9.88 13.47 -2.67
CA LYS A 73 9.05 14.42 -3.42
C LYS A 73 8.55 13.82 -4.72
N TYR A 74 9.44 13.22 -5.52
CA TYR A 74 9.10 12.65 -6.83
C TYR A 74 8.15 11.46 -6.70
N ARG A 75 8.43 10.55 -5.77
CA ARG A 75 7.59 9.38 -5.49
C ARG A 75 6.26 9.76 -4.85
N GLY A 76 6.15 10.93 -4.22
CA GLY A 76 4.90 11.44 -3.68
C GLY A 76 4.56 10.94 -2.27
N TYR A 77 5.56 10.84 -1.40
CA TYR A 77 5.35 10.45 -0.01
C TYR A 77 4.60 11.53 0.77
N ILE A 78 3.66 11.12 1.63
CA ILE A 78 2.98 12.01 2.57
C ILE A 78 3.85 12.11 3.82
N LEU A 79 4.60 13.21 3.93
CA LEU A 79 5.61 13.43 4.99
C LEU A 79 5.10 14.24 6.18
N ARG A 80 3.80 14.53 6.26
CA ARG A 80 3.19 15.31 7.34
C ARG A 80 1.89 14.67 7.80
N SER A 81 1.63 14.70 9.10
CA SER A 81 0.33 14.37 9.66
C SER A 81 -0.69 15.40 9.17
N MET A 82 -1.81 14.92 8.65
CA MET A 82 -2.81 15.78 7.99
C MET A 82 -4.01 16.04 8.91
N THR A 83 -4.20 15.19 9.92
CA THR A 83 -5.26 15.30 10.93
C THR A 83 -4.69 15.07 12.33
N LYS A 84 -5.34 15.66 13.35
CA LYS A 84 -4.99 15.42 14.76
C LYS A 84 -5.33 14.00 15.20
N GLU A 85 -6.40 13.44 14.65
CA GLU A 85 -6.81 12.06 14.93
C GLU A 85 -5.73 11.06 14.54
N GLU A 86 -5.22 11.14 13.31
CA GLU A 86 -4.14 10.25 12.86
C GLU A 86 -2.83 10.49 13.64
N GLU A 87 -2.53 11.73 14.04
CA GLU A 87 -1.35 12.07 14.84
C GLU A 87 -1.41 11.47 16.25
N GLN A 88 -2.61 11.38 16.83
CA GLN A 88 -2.85 10.82 18.16
C GLN A 88 -2.98 9.29 18.16
N PHE A 89 -3.04 8.66 16.99
CA PHE A 89 -3.19 7.21 16.84
C PHE A 89 -2.07 6.59 15.99
N PRO A 90 -0.82 6.55 16.49
CA PRO A 90 0.30 5.98 15.75
C PRO A 90 0.17 4.44 15.62
N VAL A 91 0.45 3.93 14.42
CA VAL A 91 0.43 2.50 14.10
C VAL A 91 1.84 1.98 13.84
N ALA A 92 2.14 0.77 14.32
CA ALA A 92 3.39 0.07 14.04
C ALA A 92 3.16 -1.09 13.04
N PHE A 93 4.03 -1.19 12.03
CA PHE A 93 4.01 -2.25 11.02
C PHE A 93 5.25 -3.12 11.11
N SER A 94 5.05 -4.44 11.02
CA SER A 94 6.13 -5.41 10.74
C SER A 94 5.96 -5.94 9.32
N ILE A 95 6.99 -5.75 8.48
CA ILE A 95 6.95 -6.04 7.05
C ILE A 95 8.05 -7.04 6.72
N LEU A 96 7.67 -8.30 6.46
CA LEU A 96 8.59 -9.34 6.01
C LEU A 96 8.77 -9.29 4.50
N VAL A 97 10.01 -9.12 4.03
CA VAL A 97 10.36 -9.01 2.61
C VAL A 97 11.49 -9.95 2.23
N TYR A 98 11.46 -10.49 1.01
CA TYR A 98 12.53 -11.35 0.49
C TYR A 98 12.94 -11.06 -0.96
N CYS A 99 12.16 -10.29 -1.71
CA CYS A 99 12.42 -9.90 -3.09
C CYS A 99 11.74 -8.57 -3.44
N CYS A 100 11.90 -8.17 -4.70
CA CYS A 100 10.96 -7.30 -5.39
C CYS A 100 10.93 -5.87 -4.81
N PRO A 101 12.04 -5.11 -4.95
CA PRO A 101 12.23 -3.81 -4.28
C PRO A 101 11.16 -2.76 -4.61
N HIS A 102 10.69 -2.71 -5.86
CA HIS A 102 9.63 -1.77 -6.26
C HIS A 102 8.26 -2.15 -5.68
N GLN A 103 8.01 -3.45 -5.44
CA GLN A 103 6.82 -3.89 -4.73
C GLN A 103 6.83 -3.43 -3.27
N VAL A 104 7.98 -3.53 -2.62
CA VAL A 104 8.19 -3.06 -1.24
C VAL A 104 8.01 -1.54 -1.17
N GLU A 105 8.64 -0.78 -2.07
CA GLU A 105 8.51 0.68 -2.13
C GLU A 105 7.05 1.11 -2.33
N ALA A 106 6.34 0.48 -3.27
CA ALA A 106 4.94 0.83 -3.52
C ALA A 106 4.03 0.49 -2.33
N LEU A 107 4.27 -0.63 -1.62
CA LEU A 107 3.56 -0.93 -0.37
C LEU A 107 3.86 0.14 0.68
N LEU A 108 5.14 0.42 0.91
CA LEU A 108 5.58 1.37 1.93
C LEU A 108 4.99 2.75 1.65
N ARG A 109 5.08 3.24 0.41
CA ARG A 109 4.49 4.51 -0.01
C ARG A 109 2.98 4.59 0.22
N ALA A 110 2.26 3.49 -0.02
CA ALA A 110 0.81 3.44 0.19
C ALA A 110 0.42 3.60 1.67
N ILE A 111 1.19 2.99 2.58
CA ILE A 111 0.88 2.96 4.03
C ILE A 111 1.67 3.99 4.85
N TYR A 112 2.67 4.65 4.27
CA TYR A 112 3.59 5.51 4.99
C TYR A 112 2.90 6.75 5.55
N ARG A 113 3.10 7.00 6.84
CA ARG A 113 2.77 8.26 7.54
C ARG A 113 3.88 8.57 8.54
N PRO A 114 4.22 9.86 8.77
CA PRO A 114 5.36 10.25 9.60
C PRO A 114 5.22 9.88 11.09
N GLN A 115 3.99 9.74 11.59
CA GLN A 115 3.71 9.37 12.98
C GLN A 115 3.70 7.85 13.24
N ASN A 116 3.69 7.04 12.18
CA ASN A 116 3.70 5.58 12.29
C ASN A 116 5.12 5.05 12.44
N TYR A 117 5.27 3.74 12.66
CA TYR A 117 6.56 3.06 12.75
C TYR A 117 6.60 1.84 11.83
N TYR A 118 7.72 1.62 11.13
CA TYR A 118 7.84 0.53 10.15
C TYR A 118 9.10 -0.29 10.42
N CYS A 119 8.93 -1.57 10.72
CA CYS A 119 9.98 -2.57 10.94
C CYS A 119 10.06 -3.48 9.70
N ILE A 120 11.09 -3.32 8.85
CA ILE A 120 11.29 -4.16 7.67
C ILE A 120 12.24 -5.32 8.03
N HIS A 121 11.72 -6.53 8.02
CA HIS A 121 12.50 -7.74 8.18
C HIS A 121 12.88 -8.32 6.81
N ILE A 122 14.18 -8.34 6.50
CA ILE A 122 14.69 -8.88 5.24
C ILE A 122 15.10 -10.34 5.43
N ASP A 123 14.60 -11.25 4.59
CA ASP A 123 15.04 -12.64 4.59
C ASP A 123 16.56 -12.72 4.41
N SER A 124 17.24 -13.47 5.29
CA SER A 124 18.69 -13.65 5.22
C SER A 124 19.18 -14.25 3.90
N LYS A 125 18.32 -14.94 3.13
CA LYS A 125 18.63 -15.50 1.80
C LYS A 125 18.59 -14.49 0.67
N SER A 126 18.01 -13.30 0.87
CA SER A 126 17.94 -12.28 -0.17
C SER A 126 19.33 -11.82 -0.62
N SER A 127 19.43 -11.41 -1.88
CA SER A 127 20.70 -10.98 -2.47
C SER A 127 21.29 -9.76 -1.73
N GLY A 128 22.62 -9.64 -1.76
CA GLY A 128 23.31 -8.48 -1.17
C GLY A 128 22.89 -7.15 -1.80
N THR A 129 22.60 -7.14 -3.11
CA THR A 129 22.08 -5.96 -3.82
C THR A 129 20.70 -5.56 -3.32
N PHE A 130 19.79 -6.53 -3.12
CA PHE A 130 18.47 -6.26 -2.53
C PHE A 130 18.58 -5.70 -1.12
N LYS A 131 19.40 -6.32 -0.25
CA LYS A 131 19.62 -5.84 1.12
C LYS A 131 20.15 -4.40 1.17
N LYS A 132 21.10 -4.06 0.29
CA LYS A 132 21.63 -2.68 0.16
C LYS A 132 20.54 -1.71 -0.29
N CYS A 133 19.75 -2.09 -1.28
CA CYS A 133 18.63 -1.28 -1.77
C CYS A 133 17.59 -1.00 -0.67
N MET A 134 17.18 -2.01 0.09
CA MET A 134 16.21 -1.84 1.19
C MET A 134 16.76 -0.97 2.32
N ARG A 135 18.06 -1.07 2.63
CA ARG A 135 18.70 -0.14 3.58
C ARG A 135 18.67 1.29 3.06
N SER A 136 19.09 1.52 1.82
CA SER A 136 19.06 2.85 1.22
C SER A 136 17.66 3.46 1.16
N LEU A 137 16.61 2.65 0.97
CA LEU A 137 15.22 3.08 1.06
C LEU A 137 14.84 3.46 2.49
N ALA A 138 15.17 2.62 3.48
CA ALA A 138 14.88 2.88 4.89
C ALA A 138 15.62 4.13 5.40
N ASP A 139 16.88 4.34 5.00
CA ASP A 139 17.69 5.51 5.39
C ASP A 139 17.07 6.85 4.93
N CYS A 140 16.25 6.83 3.87
CA CYS A 140 15.53 8.02 3.43
C CYS A 140 14.29 8.36 4.27
N LEU A 141 13.84 7.47 5.16
CA LEU A 141 12.59 7.61 5.91
C LEU A 141 12.88 7.47 7.42
N PRO A 142 12.71 8.54 8.22
CA PRO A 142 13.23 8.59 9.60
C PRO A 142 12.59 7.60 10.58
N ASN A 143 11.40 7.09 10.28
CA ASN A 143 10.59 6.17 11.08
C ASN A 143 10.48 4.76 10.45
N VAL A 144 11.37 4.45 9.50
CA VAL A 144 11.49 3.12 8.86
C VAL A 144 12.83 2.50 9.25
N PHE A 145 12.77 1.28 9.78
CA PHE A 145 13.93 0.58 10.32
C PHE A 145 14.08 -0.80 9.68
N ILE A 146 15.32 -1.22 9.46
CA ILE A 146 15.62 -2.62 9.11
C ILE A 146 15.84 -3.42 10.41
N ALA A 147 15.18 -4.57 10.53
CA ALA A 147 15.34 -5.45 11.69
C ALA A 147 16.82 -5.83 11.91
N THR A 148 17.28 -5.72 13.16
CA THR A 148 18.67 -6.00 13.55
C THR A 148 19.04 -7.47 13.40
N LYS A 149 18.09 -8.37 13.68
CA LYS A 149 18.23 -9.81 13.49
C LYS A 149 17.50 -10.24 12.21
N MET A 150 18.27 -10.66 11.20
CA MET A 150 17.73 -11.20 9.94
C MET A 150 17.59 -12.72 10.04
N GLU A 151 16.38 -13.22 10.24
CA GLU A 151 16.10 -14.64 10.34
C GLU A 151 16.04 -15.34 8.95
N LYS A 152 16.36 -16.63 8.93
CA LYS A 152 16.28 -17.47 7.72
C LYS A 152 14.88 -18.06 7.58
N VAL A 153 14.01 -17.38 6.84
CA VAL A 153 12.62 -17.83 6.70
C VAL A 153 12.55 -19.04 5.76
N LYS A 154 12.02 -20.15 6.26
CA LYS A 154 11.56 -21.30 5.46
C LYS A 154 10.03 -21.35 5.57
N TRP A 155 9.35 -21.47 4.44
CA TRP A 155 7.89 -21.57 4.40
C TRP A 155 7.41 -22.78 5.23
N GLY A 156 6.40 -22.59 6.09
CA GLY A 156 5.84 -23.64 6.97
C GLY A 156 6.68 -23.98 8.20
N ASN A 157 7.66 -23.16 8.58
CA ASN A 157 8.53 -23.38 9.74
C ASN A 157 8.46 -22.20 10.75
N PHE A 158 8.88 -22.42 12.00
CA PHE A 158 8.93 -21.44 13.08
C PHE A 158 9.63 -20.13 12.70
N GLY A 159 10.50 -20.13 11.68
CA GLY A 159 11.13 -18.91 11.15
C GLY A 159 10.16 -17.83 10.64
N VAL A 160 8.93 -18.19 10.25
CA VAL A 160 7.88 -17.20 9.92
C VAL A 160 7.40 -16.49 11.18
N VAL A 161 7.09 -17.26 12.23
CA VAL A 161 6.64 -16.76 13.54
C VAL A 161 7.78 -16.05 14.28
N ALA A 162 9.02 -16.52 14.18
CA ALA A 162 10.21 -15.88 14.76
C ALA A 162 10.55 -14.52 14.11
N ALA A 163 10.32 -14.38 12.79
CA ALA A 163 10.44 -13.08 12.12
C ALA A 163 9.34 -12.10 12.57
N GLU A 164 8.15 -12.60 12.87
CA GLU A 164 7.05 -11.82 13.46
C GLU A 164 7.31 -11.48 14.95
N LEU A 165 7.95 -12.37 15.72
CA LEU A 165 8.36 -12.17 17.14
C LEU A 165 9.60 -11.27 17.31
N SER A 166 10.38 -11.03 16.26
CA SER A 166 11.58 -10.16 16.31
C SER A 166 11.23 -8.67 16.41
N CYS A 167 10.02 -8.25 15.98
CA CYS A 167 9.45 -6.94 16.33
C CYS A 167 8.48 -7.16 17.53
N PRO A 168 8.45 -6.29 18.56
CA PRO A 168 7.75 -6.58 19.82
C PRO A 168 6.23 -6.53 19.65
N LEU A 169 5.62 -7.69 19.42
CA LEU A 169 4.18 -7.89 19.43
C LEU A 169 3.84 -9.06 20.35
N SER A 170 4.05 -8.85 21.65
CA SER A 170 3.49 -9.77 22.65
C SER A 170 2.01 -9.45 22.82
N SER A 171 1.18 -10.48 22.60
CA SER A 171 -0.23 -10.60 23.01
C SER A 171 -1.29 -10.16 21.99
N ILE A 172 -1.57 -11.01 20.99
CA ILE A 172 -2.90 -11.02 20.34
C ILE A 172 -3.32 -12.47 20.07
N ASN A 173 -4.26 -12.99 20.87
CA ASN A 173 -4.98 -14.23 20.55
C ASN A 173 -6.04 -13.91 19.48
N ALA A 174 -6.07 -14.73 18.42
CA ALA A 174 -7.02 -14.72 17.30
C ALA A 174 -7.23 -13.36 16.59
N VAL A 175 -6.52 -13.15 15.47
CA VAL A 175 -6.78 -12.05 14.53
C VAL A 175 -8.06 -12.33 13.73
N PRO A 176 -9.12 -11.49 13.83
CA PRO A 176 -10.35 -11.67 13.09
C PRO A 176 -10.23 -11.19 11.63
N PHE A 177 -11.27 -11.49 10.84
CA PHE A 177 -11.46 -11.25 9.40
C PHE A 177 -11.11 -9.85 8.86
N LEU A 178 -10.84 -8.86 9.70
CA LEU A 178 -10.49 -7.51 9.30
C LEU A 178 -9.08 -7.39 8.71
N SER A 179 -8.14 -8.24 9.13
CA SER A 179 -6.72 -8.02 8.83
C SER A 179 -6.40 -8.14 7.34
N ARG A 180 -6.97 -9.13 6.63
CA ARG A 180 -6.51 -9.49 5.29
C ARG A 180 -7.54 -10.27 4.47
N TYR A 181 -7.95 -9.68 3.35
CA TYR A 181 -8.73 -10.36 2.32
C TYR A 181 -7.87 -11.33 1.49
N LYS A 182 -8.37 -12.54 1.23
CA LYS A 182 -7.76 -13.58 0.39
C LYS A 182 -8.84 -14.39 -0.31
N ILE A 183 -8.46 -15.00 -1.44
CA ILE A 183 -9.28 -16.00 -2.12
C ILE A 183 -8.45 -17.27 -2.27
N TRP A 184 -8.99 -18.37 -1.77
CA TRP A 184 -8.37 -19.69 -1.89
C TRP A 184 -8.97 -20.46 -3.07
N SER A 185 -8.20 -21.36 -3.67
CA SER A 185 -8.64 -22.12 -4.85
C SER A 185 -9.78 -23.10 -4.58
N ASP A 186 -10.00 -23.44 -3.32
CA ASP A 186 -11.09 -24.29 -2.83
C ASP A 186 -12.32 -23.48 -2.36
N ASP A 187 -12.26 -22.14 -2.43
CA ASP A 187 -13.41 -21.29 -2.17
C ASP A 187 -14.40 -21.36 -3.34
N VAL A 188 -15.49 -22.10 -3.14
CA VAL A 188 -16.56 -22.29 -4.12
C VAL A 188 -17.25 -20.98 -4.54
N ASN A 189 -17.17 -19.94 -3.70
CA ASN A 189 -17.71 -18.61 -3.99
C ASN A 189 -16.61 -17.62 -4.43
N GLY A 190 -15.35 -18.06 -4.41
CA GLY A 190 -14.17 -17.27 -4.68
C GLY A 190 -13.85 -17.16 -6.16
N ILE A 191 -14.34 -16.11 -6.82
CA ILE A 191 -13.94 -15.82 -8.21
C ILE A 191 -12.56 -15.13 -8.18
N CYS A 192 -11.55 -15.67 -8.86
CA CYS A 192 -10.23 -15.03 -9.00
C CYS A 192 -10.10 -14.43 -10.40
N GLY A 193 -10.00 -13.10 -10.49
CA GLY A 193 -9.78 -12.35 -11.74
C GLY A 193 -8.32 -12.30 -12.20
N GLY A 194 -7.43 -13.00 -11.51
CA GLY A 194 -6.05 -13.21 -11.92
C GLY A 194 -5.73 -14.69 -12.07
N TYR A 195 -4.82 -15.20 -11.23
CA TYR A 195 -4.43 -16.62 -11.29
C TYR A 195 -4.08 -17.19 -9.92
N TYR A 196 -4.23 -18.49 -9.75
CA TYR A 196 -3.84 -19.16 -8.52
C TYR A 196 -2.35 -19.52 -8.50
N ARG A 197 -1.69 -19.30 -7.37
CA ARG A 197 -0.34 -19.79 -7.11
C ARG A 197 -0.32 -20.44 -5.73
N ARG A 198 0.03 -21.72 -5.61
CA ARG A 198 0.00 -22.43 -4.31
C ARG A 198 -1.36 -22.27 -3.59
N GLY A 199 -2.46 -22.41 -4.31
CA GLY A 199 -3.82 -22.36 -3.76
C GLY A 199 -4.36 -20.99 -3.34
N VAL A 200 -3.61 -19.89 -3.52
CA VAL A 200 -4.09 -18.53 -3.22
C VAL A 200 -4.13 -17.70 -4.51
N CYS A 201 -5.21 -16.95 -4.71
CA CYS A 201 -5.38 -16.03 -5.84
C CYS A 201 -4.34 -14.92 -5.81
N VAL A 202 -3.64 -14.73 -6.93
CA VAL A 202 -2.89 -13.51 -7.25
C VAL A 202 -3.85 -12.59 -8.00
N PHE A 203 -4.18 -11.45 -7.40
CA PHE A 203 -5.21 -10.56 -7.94
C PHE A 203 -4.78 -9.89 -9.25
N GLY A 204 -5.70 -9.86 -10.21
CA GLY A 204 -5.58 -9.21 -11.51
C GLY A 204 -6.52 -7.99 -11.65
N PRO A 205 -6.52 -7.34 -12.83
CA PRO A 205 -7.35 -6.17 -13.12
C PRO A 205 -8.84 -6.42 -12.88
N ASP A 206 -9.34 -7.62 -13.19
CA ASP A 206 -10.75 -7.98 -13.02
C ASP A 206 -11.18 -8.10 -11.55
N ASP A 207 -10.21 -8.17 -10.63
CA ASP A 207 -10.49 -8.16 -9.19
C ASP A 207 -10.69 -6.74 -8.63
N LEU A 208 -10.28 -5.69 -9.37
CA LEU A 208 -10.30 -4.30 -8.90
C LEU A 208 -11.67 -3.82 -8.40
N PRO A 209 -12.79 -4.04 -9.13
CA PRO A 209 -14.11 -3.58 -8.68
C PRO A 209 -14.50 -4.14 -7.31
N ARG A 210 -14.10 -5.38 -7.02
CA ARG A 210 -14.35 -6.00 -5.72
C ARG A 210 -13.35 -5.53 -4.68
N LEU A 211 -12.07 -5.42 -5.02
CA LEU A 211 -11.00 -5.05 -4.10
C LEU A 211 -11.21 -3.66 -3.49
N VAL A 212 -11.69 -2.68 -4.27
CA VAL A 212 -11.96 -1.32 -3.76
C VAL A 212 -13.16 -1.24 -2.82
N ASN A 213 -13.98 -2.30 -2.77
CA ASN A 213 -15.18 -2.40 -1.93
C ASN A 213 -14.98 -3.32 -0.72
N ARG A 214 -13.76 -3.84 -0.51
CA ARG A 214 -13.43 -4.65 0.67
C ARG A 214 -13.25 -3.77 1.90
N PHE A 215 -13.68 -4.27 3.06
CA PHE A 215 -13.56 -3.57 4.35
C PHE A 215 -12.29 -3.98 5.12
N GLU A 216 -11.61 -5.04 4.67
CA GLU A 216 -10.33 -5.46 5.24
C GLU A 216 -9.23 -4.43 5.04
N LEU A 217 -8.28 -4.38 5.98
CA LEU A 217 -7.17 -3.41 5.95
C LEU A 217 -6.15 -3.72 4.85
N PHE A 218 -5.96 -5.01 4.53
CA PHE A 218 -5.03 -5.47 3.51
C PHE A 218 -5.68 -6.53 2.62
N ALA A 219 -5.11 -6.73 1.43
CA ALA A 219 -5.47 -7.83 0.55
C ALA A 219 -4.22 -8.65 0.19
N ASN A 220 -4.38 -9.96 0.00
CA ASN A 220 -3.32 -10.85 -0.41
C ASN A 220 -3.78 -11.83 -1.50
N LYS A 221 -3.06 -11.98 -2.62
CA LYS A 221 -1.69 -11.48 -2.91
C LYS A 221 -1.58 -10.72 -4.23
N PHE A 222 -0.52 -9.92 -4.31
CA PHE A 222 -0.08 -9.24 -5.52
C PHE A 222 1.35 -9.66 -5.85
N THR A 223 1.74 -9.65 -7.12
CA THR A 223 3.13 -9.93 -7.54
C THR A 223 3.61 -8.91 -8.57
N GLY A 224 4.92 -8.73 -8.69
CA GLY A 224 5.54 -7.86 -9.71
C GLY A 224 5.94 -8.59 -10.99
N ASN A 225 5.71 -9.90 -11.09
CA ASN A 225 6.25 -10.71 -12.20
C ASN A 225 5.33 -10.76 -13.43
N ASN A 226 4.10 -10.24 -13.31
CA ASN A 226 3.13 -10.19 -14.40
C ASN A 226 2.67 -8.73 -14.56
N PRO A 227 2.71 -8.17 -15.79
CA PRO A 227 2.23 -6.81 -16.08
C PRO A 227 0.83 -6.51 -15.54
N ASP A 228 -0.10 -7.46 -15.63
CA ASP A 228 -1.49 -7.28 -15.18
C ASP A 228 -1.56 -7.09 -13.66
N ASN A 229 -0.75 -7.84 -12.90
CA ASN A 229 -0.66 -7.66 -11.45
C ASN A 229 -0.02 -6.30 -11.11
N VAL A 230 0.94 -5.84 -11.90
CA VAL A 230 1.55 -4.51 -11.72
C VAL A 230 0.51 -3.42 -11.98
N ILE A 231 -0.29 -3.52 -13.05
CA ILE A 231 -1.40 -2.60 -13.33
C ILE A 231 -2.42 -2.63 -12.18
N THR A 232 -2.77 -3.80 -11.68
CA THR A 232 -3.68 -3.97 -10.54
C THR A 232 -3.18 -3.18 -9.32
N ARG A 233 -1.90 -3.36 -8.93
CA ARG A 233 -1.30 -2.61 -7.81
C ARG A 233 -1.28 -1.11 -8.05
N ARG A 234 -0.95 -0.68 -9.28
CA ARG A 234 -0.91 0.75 -9.63
C ARG A 234 -2.29 1.40 -9.53
N CYS A 235 -3.34 0.71 -9.97
CA CYS A 235 -4.69 1.22 -9.87
C CYS A 235 -5.21 1.24 -8.44
N LEU A 236 -4.86 0.26 -7.60
CA LEU A 236 -5.17 0.31 -6.17
C LEU A 236 -4.43 1.45 -5.46
N ASP A 237 -3.16 1.64 -5.76
CA ASP A 237 -2.35 2.73 -5.22
C ASP A 237 -2.95 4.08 -5.64
N GLU A 238 -3.38 4.23 -6.89
CA GLU A 238 -4.03 5.46 -7.37
C GLU A 238 -5.39 5.69 -6.71
N TRP A 239 -6.20 4.64 -6.60
CA TRP A 239 -7.48 4.70 -5.91
C TRP A 239 -7.30 5.09 -4.44
N LEU A 240 -6.34 4.49 -3.73
CA LEU A 240 -6.06 4.80 -2.33
C LEU A 240 -5.57 6.23 -2.16
N PHE A 241 -4.72 6.72 -3.07
CA PHE A 241 -4.27 8.10 -3.09
C PHE A 241 -5.44 9.08 -3.28
N ASN A 242 -6.32 8.81 -4.25
CA ASN A 242 -7.49 9.63 -4.52
C ASN A 242 -8.47 9.63 -3.34
N ARG A 243 -8.69 8.46 -2.70
CA ARG A 243 -9.52 8.33 -1.51
C ARG A 243 -8.96 9.15 -0.35
N THR A 244 -7.66 8.99 -0.07
CA THR A 244 -6.93 9.75 0.97
C THR A 244 -7.02 11.26 0.72
N ARG A 245 -6.77 11.70 -0.51
CA ARG A 245 -6.90 13.10 -0.92
C ARG A 245 -8.30 13.64 -0.64
N ASN A 246 -9.32 12.91 -1.07
CA ASN A 246 -10.70 13.35 -0.96
C ASN A 246 -11.16 13.41 0.51
N GLU A 247 -10.68 12.52 1.35
CA GLU A 247 -10.92 12.55 2.79
C GLU A 247 -10.32 13.80 3.45
N TYR A 248 -9.04 14.10 3.19
CA TYR A 248 -8.41 15.31 3.73
C TYR A 248 -8.99 16.61 3.17
N LEU A 249 -9.54 16.59 1.96
CA LEU A 249 -10.28 17.72 1.37
C LEU A 249 -11.75 17.77 1.79
N ARG A 250 -12.19 16.91 2.72
CA ARG A 250 -13.58 16.80 3.21
C ARG A 250 -14.62 16.56 2.10
N ARG A 251 -14.20 15.95 1.00
CA ARG A 251 -15.05 15.54 -0.14
C ARG A 251 -15.56 14.11 -0.02
N TYR A 252 -15.02 13.37 0.95
CA TYR A 252 -15.37 12.00 1.23
C TYR A 252 -15.30 11.79 2.75
N THR A 253 -16.24 11.02 3.29
CA THR A 253 -16.23 10.61 4.69
C THR A 253 -16.10 9.10 4.72
N PHE A 254 -15.12 8.60 5.47
CA PHE A 254 -14.91 7.17 5.63
C PHE A 254 -16.10 6.54 6.36
N ASP A 255 -16.68 5.48 5.77
CA ASP A 255 -17.80 4.78 6.38
C ASP A 255 -17.31 3.81 7.46
N LEU A 256 -17.52 4.20 8.72
CA LEU A 256 -17.13 3.41 9.89
C LEU A 256 -18.14 2.30 10.24
N ARG A 257 -19.33 2.27 9.63
CA ARG A 257 -20.39 1.30 9.98
C ARG A 257 -19.94 -0.17 9.92
N PRO A 258 -19.17 -0.62 8.91
CA PRO A 258 -18.70 -2.01 8.86
C PRO A 258 -17.79 -2.39 10.02
N TYR A 259 -17.10 -1.42 10.61
CA TYR A 259 -16.13 -1.63 11.69
C TYR A 259 -16.81 -1.64 13.07
N HIS A 260 -17.88 -0.85 13.26
CA HIS A 260 -18.60 -0.78 14.54
C HIS A 260 -19.23 -2.13 14.95
N SER A 261 -19.59 -2.97 13.97
CA SER A 261 -20.15 -4.30 14.21
C SER A 261 -19.09 -5.37 14.48
N LEU A 262 -17.80 -5.02 14.48
CA LEU A 262 -16.75 -5.99 14.71
C LEU A 262 -16.66 -6.35 16.21
N PRO A 263 -16.47 -7.63 16.56
CA PRO A 263 -16.46 -8.09 17.95
C PRO A 263 -15.41 -7.42 18.84
N GLN A 264 -14.42 -6.73 18.26
CA GLN A 264 -13.31 -6.08 18.96
C GLN A 264 -13.60 -4.62 19.35
N VAL A 265 -14.70 -4.04 18.85
CA VAL A 265 -15.04 -2.62 19.06
C VAL A 265 -15.87 -2.42 20.33
N TYR A 266 -16.47 -3.47 20.88
CA TYR A 266 -17.13 -3.41 22.19
C TYR A 266 -16.28 -4.13 23.25
N PRO A 267 -15.97 -3.48 24.40
CA PRO A 267 -15.29 -4.10 25.53
C PRO A 267 -16.16 -5.11 26.28
#